data_AF-A0A3M2EGH6-F1
#
_entry.id   AF-A0A3M2EGH6-F1
#
_cell.length_a   1.000
_cell.length_b   1.000
_cell.length_c   1.000
_cell.angle_alpha   90.00
_cell.angle_beta   90.00
_cell.angle_gamma   90.00
#
_symmetry.space_group_name_H-M   'P 1'
#
loop_
_entity.id
_entity.type
_entity.pdbx_description
1 polymer ?
#
loop_
_entity_poly.entity_id
_entity_poly.type
_entity_poly.pdbx_seq_one_letter_code
_entity_poly.pdbx_strand_id
1 'polypeptide(L)'
;MVRCWRTTRWLLAPIALLHLAFTPGMLLWPQLPWSPSIEGAAAAARQSLRLIDWFLAASAAFHLLTPEEWRCCMQRLPLPAQWRLAVTALPPLLAASRIMIGRMRQRWRLERGRLRDLPIAAAACVALVLTLADRQAEAHWLAEPYGEEG
;
A
#
# COMPACT_ATOMS: atom_id res chain seq x y z
N MET A 1 14.80 7.15 5.78
CA MET A 1 14.60 8.41 5.03
C MET A 1 15.20 8.39 3.62
N VAL A 2 16.46 8.01 3.42
CA VAL A 2 17.13 8.03 2.08
C VAL A 2 16.36 7.26 0.99
N ARG A 3 15.79 6.09 1.31
CA ARG A 3 14.99 5.31 0.35
C ARG A 3 13.69 6.00 -0.06
N CYS A 4 12.97 6.63 0.89
CA CYS A 4 11.73 7.36 0.58
C CYS A 4 12.01 8.58 -0.30
N TRP A 5 13.07 9.34 -0.02
CA TRP A 5 13.46 10.49 -0.85
C TRP A 5 13.73 10.11 -2.30
N ARG A 6 14.41 8.98 -2.53
CA ARG A 6 14.66 8.47 -3.88
C ARG A 6 13.35 8.16 -4.60
N THR A 7 12.40 7.49 -3.95
CA THR A 7 11.08 7.19 -4.54
C THR A 7 10.30 8.47 -4.86
N THR A 8 10.26 9.43 -3.94
CA THR A 8 9.57 10.71 -4.15
C THR A 8 10.19 11.49 -5.31
N ARG A 9 11.51 11.51 -5.43
CA ARG A 9 12.19 12.20 -6.55
C ARG A 9 11.85 11.60 -7.91
N TRP A 10 11.76 10.27 -7.99
CA TRP A 10 11.36 9.58 -9.21
C TRP A 10 9.88 9.82 -9.58
N LEU A 11 9.03 10.12 -8.60
CA LEU A 11 7.64 10.48 -8.84
C LEU A 11 7.48 11.96 -9.24
N LEU A 12 8.21 12.86 -8.59
CA LEU A 12 8.13 14.31 -8.82
C LEU A 12 8.72 14.74 -10.17
N ALA A 13 9.84 14.14 -10.58
CA ALA A 13 10.50 14.49 -11.84
C ALA A 13 9.60 14.38 -13.09
N PRO A 14 8.87 13.27 -13.34
CA PRO A 14 8.00 13.18 -14.51
C PRO A 14 6.81 14.14 -14.44
N ILE A 15 6.25 14.38 -13.25
CA ILE A 15 5.13 15.33 -13.06
C ILE A 15 5.59 16.75 -13.39
N ALA A 16 6.76 17.15 -12.89
CA ALA A 16 7.35 18.45 -13.19
C ALA A 16 7.66 18.60 -14.69
N LEU A 17 8.25 17.57 -15.31
CA LEU A 17 8.54 17.56 -16.75
C LEU A 17 7.27 17.68 -17.60
N LEU A 18 6.20 16.95 -17.24
CA LEU A 18 4.92 17.03 -17.94
C LEU A 18 4.33 18.43 -17.85
N HIS A 19 4.32 19.04 -16.67
CA HIS A 19 3.81 20.40 -16.51
C HIS A 19 4.66 21.44 -17.24
N LEU A 20 5.98 21.27 -17.28
CA LEU A 20 6.86 22.15 -18.06
C LEU A 20 6.65 22.01 -19.57
N ALA A 21 6.40 20.80 -20.07
CA ALA A 21 6.29 20.54 -21.51
C ALA A 21 4.89 20.78 -22.09
N PHE A 22 3.82 20.56 -21.30
CA PHE A 22 2.45 20.50 -21.82
C PHE A 22 1.50 21.55 -21.25
N THR A 23 1.95 22.43 -20.33
CA THR A 23 1.11 23.52 -19.85
C THR A 23 1.17 24.70 -20.83
N PRO A 24 0.06 25.08 -21.48
CA PRO A 24 0.05 26.22 -22.40
C PRO A 24 0.32 27.52 -21.63
N GLY A 25 1.11 28.42 -22.21
CA GLY A 25 1.51 29.67 -21.56
C GLY A 25 2.56 30.45 -22.34
N MET A 26 3.08 31.51 -21.73
CA MET A 26 4.13 32.33 -22.30
C MET A 26 5.45 31.54 -22.32
N LEU A 27 5.93 31.24 -23.53
CA LEU A 27 7.16 30.45 -23.74
C LEU A 27 8.38 31.27 -23.32
N LEU A 28 9.27 30.65 -22.54
CA LEU A 28 10.54 31.28 -22.13
C LEU A 28 11.52 31.41 -23.30
N TRP A 29 11.52 30.44 -24.21
CA TRP A 29 12.36 30.39 -25.41
C TRP A 29 11.54 29.98 -26.63
N PRO A 30 10.86 30.92 -27.31
CA PRO A 30 9.95 30.58 -28.41
C PRO A 30 10.63 29.91 -29.61
N GLN A 31 11.97 29.90 -29.67
CA GLN A 31 12.75 29.32 -30.77
C GLN A 31 12.97 27.79 -30.64
N LEU A 32 12.67 27.22 -29.47
CA LEU A 32 12.81 25.78 -29.24
C LEU A 32 11.48 25.06 -29.47
N PRO A 33 11.47 23.86 -30.10
CA PRO A 33 10.25 23.10 -30.33
C PRO A 33 9.56 22.68 -29.03
N TRP A 34 10.35 22.51 -27.95
CA TRP A 34 9.86 22.26 -26.59
C TRP A 34 10.40 23.35 -25.69
N SER A 35 9.61 24.41 -25.54
CA SER A 35 9.97 25.52 -24.67
C SER A 35 9.10 25.50 -23.41
N PRO A 36 9.70 25.47 -22.22
CA PRO A 36 8.92 25.58 -20.99
C PRO A 36 8.21 26.92 -20.93
N SER A 37 6.95 26.90 -20.50
CA SER A 37 6.18 28.11 -20.20
C SER A 37 6.36 28.54 -18.75
N ILE A 38 6.23 29.84 -18.48
CA ILE A 38 6.24 30.37 -17.11
C ILE A 38 5.10 29.75 -16.29
N GLU A 39 3.94 29.62 -16.90
CA GLU A 39 2.75 29.01 -16.34
C GLU A 39 2.98 27.52 -16.04
N GLY A 40 3.67 26.80 -16.93
CA GLY A 40 4.08 25.43 -16.72
C GLY A 40 5.05 25.26 -15.56
N ALA A 41 6.02 26.16 -15.42
CA ALA A 41 6.93 26.17 -14.28
C ALA A 41 6.19 26.45 -12.95
N ALA A 42 5.28 27.43 -12.95
CA ALA A 42 4.46 27.75 -11.77
C ALA A 42 3.50 26.60 -11.40
N ALA A 43 2.89 25.96 -12.39
CA ALA A 43 2.03 24.80 -12.19
C ALA A 43 2.82 23.59 -11.65
N ALA A 44 4.00 23.30 -12.23
CA ALA A 44 4.90 22.25 -11.79
C ALA A 44 5.34 22.46 -10.33
N ALA A 45 5.72 23.69 -9.96
CA ALA A 45 6.12 24.04 -8.60
C ALA A 45 4.96 23.86 -7.62
N ARG A 46 3.77 24.37 -7.95
CA ARG A 46 2.57 24.26 -7.11
C ARG A 46 2.15 22.80 -6.89
N GLN A 47 2.14 21.99 -7.95
CA GLN A 47 1.82 20.56 -7.87
C GLN A 47 2.87 19.81 -7.05
N SER A 48 4.16 20.12 -7.24
CA SER A 48 5.23 19.51 -6.47
C SER A 48 5.10 19.80 -4.98
N LEU A 49 4.79 21.04 -4.60
CA LEU A 49 4.55 21.40 -3.19
C LEU A 49 3.35 20.64 -2.61
N ARG A 50 2.22 20.59 -3.32
CA ARG A 50 1.05 19.81 -2.87
C ARG A 50 1.36 18.33 -2.67
N LEU A 51 2.12 17.72 -3.57
CA LEU A 51 2.54 16.33 -3.45
C LEU A 51 3.46 16.11 -2.25
N ILE A 52 4.37 17.05 -1.98
CA ILE A 52 5.22 17.03 -0.78
C ILE A 52 4.34 17.11 0.47
N ASP A 53 3.37 18.03 0.52
CA ASP A 53 2.46 18.18 1.66
C ASP A 53 1.67 16.90 1.92
N TRP A 54 1.08 16.31 0.87
CA TRP A 54 0.37 15.03 0.99
C TRP A 54 1.28 13.89 1.42
N PHE A 55 2.50 13.84 0.91
CA PHE A 55 3.48 12.83 1.31
C PHE A 55 3.88 12.96 2.77
N LEU A 56 4.11 14.19 3.25
CA LEU A 56 4.41 14.47 4.66
C LEU A 56 3.23 14.13 5.55
N ALA A 57 2.01 14.52 5.17
CA ALA A 57 0.80 14.20 5.90
C ALA A 57 0.56 12.68 5.98
N ALA A 58 0.71 11.96 4.86
CA ALA A 58 0.58 10.50 4.82
C ALA A 58 1.67 9.80 5.65
N SER A 59 2.91 10.29 5.58
CA SER A 59 4.02 9.76 6.39
C SER A 59 3.79 10.01 7.88
N ALA A 60 3.35 11.21 8.25
CA ALA A 60 3.00 11.55 9.61
C ALA A 60 1.85 10.66 10.12
N ALA A 61 0.77 10.51 9.36
CA ALA A 61 -0.33 9.60 9.71
C ALA A 61 0.16 8.16 9.88
N PHE A 62 1.05 7.67 9.01
CA PHE A 62 1.60 6.32 9.10
C PHE A 62 2.46 6.11 10.35
N HIS A 63 3.16 7.14 10.81
CA HIS A 63 4.01 7.07 12.00
C HIS A 63 3.29 7.38 13.31
N LEU A 64 2.25 8.21 13.27
CA LEU A 64 1.52 8.66 14.47
C LEU A 64 0.39 7.71 14.85
N LEU A 65 -0.21 7.02 13.88
CA LEU A 65 -1.32 6.11 14.14
C LEU A 65 -0.82 4.68 14.38
N THR A 66 -1.36 4.06 15.40
CA THR A 66 -1.21 2.63 15.67
C THR A 66 -1.93 1.79 14.60
N PRO A 67 -1.52 0.52 14.40
CA PRO A 67 -2.22 -0.40 13.50
C PRO A 67 -3.71 -0.58 13.82
N GLU A 68 -4.10 -0.44 15.09
CA GLU A 68 -5.47 -0.50 15.57
C GLU A 68 -6.27 0.75 15.15
N GLU A 69 -5.69 1.93 15.30
CA GLU A 69 -6.31 3.19 14.87
C GLU A 69 -6.47 3.24 13.35
N TRP A 70 -5.46 2.76 12.60
CA TRP A 70 -5.57 2.61 11.14
C TRP A 70 -6.76 1.74 10.75
N ARG A 71 -6.95 0.60 11.43
CA ARG A 71 -8.11 -0.28 11.18
C ARG A 71 -9.43 0.43 11.49
N CYS A 72 -9.52 1.11 12.62
CA CYS A 72 -10.71 1.88 13.00
C CYS A 72 -11.05 2.96 11.95
N CYS A 73 -10.04 3.71 11.50
CA CYS A 73 -10.20 4.72 10.44
C CYS A 73 -10.68 4.08 9.13
N MET A 74 -10.07 2.95 8.72
CA MET A 74 -10.44 2.26 7.48
C MET A 74 -11.86 1.66 7.52
N GLN A 75 -12.33 1.22 8.70
CA GLN A 75 -13.70 0.73 8.89
C GLN A 75 -14.77 1.83 8.76
N ARG A 76 -14.41 3.09 9.02
CA ARG A 76 -15.31 4.25 8.87
C ARG A 76 -15.41 4.75 7.44
N LEU A 77 -14.53 4.29 6.54
CA LEU A 77 -14.62 4.64 5.13
C LEU A 77 -15.81 3.92 4.48
N PRO A 78 -16.52 4.57 3.55
CA PRO A 78 -17.63 3.96 2.82
C PRO A 78 -17.08 2.98 1.77
N LEU A 79 -16.58 1.83 2.25
CA LEU A 79 -16.00 0.77 1.44
C LEU A 79 -17.07 -0.28 1.07
N PRO A 80 -17.03 -0.85 -0.15
CA PRO A 80 -17.87 -1.99 -0.48
C PRO A 80 -17.63 -3.15 0.48
N ALA A 81 -18.64 -3.97 0.78
CA ALA A 81 -18.60 -5.00 1.82
C ALA A 81 -17.39 -5.96 1.67
N GLN A 82 -17.07 -6.37 0.45
CA GLN A 82 -15.90 -7.21 0.13
C GLN A 82 -14.55 -6.60 0.57
N TRP A 83 -14.43 -5.27 0.54
CA TRP A 83 -13.21 -4.57 0.99
C TRP A 83 -13.18 -4.39 2.50
N ARG A 84 -14.33 -4.24 3.16
CA ARG A 84 -14.42 -4.22 4.63
C ARG A 84 -13.91 -5.53 5.23
N LEU A 85 -14.35 -6.66 4.66
CA LEU A 85 -13.83 -7.99 5.01
C LEU A 85 -12.32 -8.10 4.83
N ALA A 86 -11.77 -7.57 3.73
CA ALA A 86 -10.33 -7.57 3.54
C ALA A 86 -9.60 -6.74 4.61
N VAL A 87 -10.11 -5.56 4.97
CA VAL A 87 -9.49 -4.72 6.01
C VAL A 87 -9.48 -5.40 7.39
N THR A 88 -10.55 -6.12 7.74
CA THR A 88 -10.67 -6.79 9.04
C THR A 88 -9.93 -8.12 9.10
N ALA A 89 -10.03 -8.93 8.04
CA ALA A 89 -9.53 -10.30 8.05
C ALA A 89 -8.07 -10.43 7.58
N LEU A 90 -7.58 -9.52 6.75
CA LEU A 90 -6.21 -9.59 6.23
C LEU A 90 -5.13 -9.45 7.33
N PRO A 91 -5.23 -8.54 8.31
CA PRO A 91 -4.20 -8.40 9.35
C PRO A 91 -3.91 -9.68 10.16
N PRO A 92 -4.91 -10.41 10.72
CA PRO A 92 -4.63 -11.66 11.42
C PRO A 92 -4.08 -12.75 10.50
N LEU A 93 -4.53 -12.82 9.23
CA LEU A 93 -3.98 -13.75 8.23
C LEU A 93 -2.51 -13.44 7.91
N LEU A 94 -2.15 -12.16 7.79
CA LEU A 94 -0.76 -11.73 7.60
C LEU A 94 0.11 -12.02 8.82
N ALA A 95 -0.43 -11.85 10.04
CA ALA A 95 0.28 -12.19 11.26
C ALA A 95 0.56 -13.70 11.35
N ALA A 96 -0.47 -14.52 11.10
CA ALA A 96 -0.35 -15.98 11.12
C ALA A 96 0.63 -16.51 10.05
N SER A 97 0.55 -15.98 8.82
CA SER A 97 1.46 -16.36 7.74
C SER A 97 2.92 -15.97 8.06
N ARG A 98 3.16 -14.80 8.66
CA ARG A 98 4.52 -14.42 9.11
C ARG A 98 5.08 -15.37 10.16
N ILE A 99 4.28 -15.76 11.17
CA ILE A 99 4.70 -16.73 12.19
C ILE A 99 5.04 -18.07 11.53
N MET A 100 4.21 -18.54 10.60
CA MET A 100 4.43 -19.81 9.93
C MET A 100 5.68 -19.80 9.03
N ILE A 101 5.86 -18.74 8.24
CA ILE A 101 7.08 -18.54 7.44
C ILE A 101 8.31 -18.51 8.35
N GLY A 102 8.22 -17.84 9.51
CA GLY A 102 9.27 -17.83 10.52
C GLY A 102 9.64 -19.23 11.03
N ARG A 103 8.63 -20.03 11.40
CA ARG A 103 8.79 -21.42 11.85
C ARG A 103 9.38 -22.31 10.76
N MET A 104 8.89 -22.20 9.53
CA MET A 104 9.44 -22.93 8.38
C MET A 104 10.90 -22.57 8.14
N ARG A 105 11.24 -21.27 8.18
CA ARG A 105 12.63 -20.82 8.02
C ARG A 105 13.53 -21.36 9.13
N GLN A 106 13.05 -21.40 10.37
CA GLN A 106 13.78 -21.98 11.49
C GLN A 106 13.98 -23.49 11.32
N ARG A 107 12.92 -24.23 10.99
CA ARG A 107 12.99 -25.67 10.73
C ARG A 107 13.94 -26.00 9.58
N TRP A 108 13.86 -25.25 8.49
CA TRP A 108 14.73 -25.43 7.33
C TRP A 108 16.22 -25.21 7.66
N ARG A 109 16.52 -24.24 8.56
CA ARG A 109 17.88 -24.03 9.08
C ARG A 109 18.36 -25.20 9.93
N LEU A 110 17.49 -25.76 10.78
CA LEU A 110 17.82 -26.89 11.67
C LEU A 110 18.03 -28.20 10.88
N GLU A 111 17.21 -28.46 9.86
CA GLU A 111 17.24 -29.67 9.04
C GLU A 111 18.28 -29.61 7.89
N ARG A 112 19.18 -28.61 7.91
CA ARG A 112 20.22 -28.37 6.88
C ARG A 112 19.67 -28.29 5.45
N GLY A 113 18.57 -27.56 5.27
CA GLY A 113 18.45 -26.83 4.03
C GLY A 113 18.03 -27.64 2.79
N ARG A 114 17.35 -28.78 2.89
CA ARG A 114 16.95 -29.52 1.69
C ARG A 114 15.87 -28.78 0.90
N LEU A 115 16.26 -28.26 -0.27
CA LEU A 115 15.35 -27.57 -1.21
C LEU A 115 14.15 -28.43 -1.64
N ARG A 116 14.29 -29.77 -1.57
CA ARG A 116 13.22 -30.72 -1.89
C ARG A 116 12.01 -30.62 -0.93
N ASP A 117 12.20 -30.12 0.28
CA ASP A 117 11.12 -30.04 1.29
C ASP A 117 10.37 -28.70 1.25
N LEU A 118 10.89 -27.74 0.47
CA LEU A 118 10.31 -26.41 0.29
C LEU A 118 8.88 -26.42 -0.31
N PRO A 119 8.56 -27.21 -1.36
CA PRO A 119 7.19 -27.27 -1.87
C PRO A 119 6.20 -27.86 -0.84
N ILE A 120 6.60 -28.85 -0.05
CA ILE A 120 5.76 -29.45 1.00
C ILE A 120 5.46 -28.41 2.06
N ALA A 121 6.48 -27.68 2.49
CA ALA A 121 6.32 -26.64 3.50
C ALA A 121 5.50 -25.44 2.95
N ALA A 122 5.65 -25.08 1.67
CA ALA A 122 4.80 -24.09 1.02
C ALA A 122 3.33 -24.54 0.96
N ALA A 123 3.07 -25.80 0.59
CA ALA A 123 1.71 -26.36 0.57
C ALA A 123 1.08 -26.37 1.97
N ALA A 124 1.83 -26.71 3.01
CA ALA A 124 1.37 -26.64 4.40
C ALA A 124 1.03 -25.20 4.83
N CYS A 125 1.83 -24.22 4.38
CA CYS A 125 1.57 -22.80 4.58
C CYS A 125 0.24 -22.37 3.93
N VAL A 126 0.02 -22.76 2.67
CA VAL A 126 -1.21 -22.46 1.94
C VAL A 126 -2.43 -23.10 2.62
N ALA A 127 -2.35 -24.38 2.99
CA ALA A 127 -3.44 -25.07 3.68
C ALA A 127 -3.80 -24.40 5.01
N LEU A 128 -2.80 -23.92 5.77
CA LEU A 128 -3.04 -23.18 7.00
C LEU A 128 -3.72 -21.82 6.72
N VAL A 129 -3.24 -21.07 5.74
CA VAL A 129 -3.85 -19.78 5.38
C VAL A 129 -5.30 -19.95 4.95
N LEU A 130 -5.61 -21.00 4.18
CA LEU A 130 -6.98 -21.32 3.77
C LEU A 130 -7.86 -21.69 4.96
N THR A 131 -7.39 -22.55 5.87
CA THR A 131 -8.17 -22.93 7.06
C THR A 131 -8.40 -21.76 8.01
N LEU A 132 -7.44 -20.84 8.14
CA LEU A 132 -7.62 -19.62 8.92
C LEU A 132 -8.59 -18.66 8.23
N ALA A 133 -8.53 -18.54 6.90
CA ALA A 133 -9.45 -17.71 6.14
C ALA A 133 -10.88 -18.22 6.27
N ASP A 134 -11.08 -19.54 6.23
CA ASP A 134 -12.38 -20.19 6.38
C ASP A 134 -12.98 -19.91 7.77
N ARG A 135 -12.19 -20.10 8.84
CA ARG A 135 -12.61 -19.76 10.21
C ARG A 135 -12.90 -18.27 10.40
N GLN A 136 -12.15 -17.40 9.75
CA GLN A 136 -12.38 -15.96 9.79
C GLN A 136 -13.66 -15.58 9.05
N ALA A 137 -13.94 -16.22 7.91
CA ALA A 137 -15.18 -16.03 7.16
C ALA A 137 -16.39 -16.50 7.98
N GLU A 138 -16.29 -17.67 8.62
CA GLU A 138 -17.34 -18.19 9.52
C GLU A 138 -17.58 -17.27 10.71
N ALA A 139 -16.50 -16.81 11.38
CA ALA A 139 -16.62 -15.87 12.49
C ALA A 139 -17.22 -14.53 12.07
N HIS A 140 -16.90 -14.04 10.86
CA HIS A 140 -17.51 -12.83 10.31
C HIS A 140 -18.98 -13.03 9.97
N TRP A 141 -19.33 -14.16 9.35
CA TRP A 141 -20.73 -14.53 9.04
C TRP A 141 -21.59 -14.62 10.29
N LEU A 142 -21.04 -15.15 11.38
CA LEU A 142 -21.73 -15.24 12.68
C LEU A 142 -21.78 -13.91 13.43
N ALA A 143 -20.85 -12.98 13.16
CA ALA A 143 -20.77 -11.68 13.82
C ALA A 143 -21.58 -10.59 13.10
N GLU A 144 -21.88 -10.73 11.80
CA GLU A 144 -22.86 -9.89 11.15
C GLU A 144 -24.25 -10.21 11.73
N PRO A 145 -24.95 -9.25 12.36
CA PRO A 145 -26.32 -9.47 12.75
C PRO A 145 -27.12 -9.72 11.46
N TYR A 146 -27.78 -10.87 11.38
CA TYR A 146 -28.70 -11.19 10.30
C TYR A 146 -29.73 -10.05 10.17
N GLY A 147 -29.60 -9.24 9.12
CA GLY A 147 -30.60 -8.26 8.69
C GLY A 147 -30.50 -6.90 9.36
N GLU A 148 -29.83 -5.96 8.70
CA GLU A 148 -30.51 -4.71 8.34
C GLU A 148 -30.23 -4.45 6.86
N GLU A 149 -31.12 -4.96 6.02
CA GLU A 149 -31.35 -4.40 4.69
C GLU A 149 -31.92 -2.99 4.90
N GLY A 150 -31.17 -1.99 4.45
CA GLY A 150 -31.57 -0.58 4.38
C GLY A 150 -30.83 0.11 3.26
#